data_AF-A0AAV3X7Z4-F1
#
_entry.id   AF-A0AAV3X7Z4-F1
#
_cell.length_a   1.000
_cell.length_b   1.000
_cell.length_c   1.000
_cell.angle_alpha   90.00
_cell.angle_beta   90.00
_cell.angle_gamma   90.00
#
_symmetry.space_group_name_H-M   'P 1'
#
loop_
_entity.id
_entity.type
_entity.pdbx_description
1 polymer ?
#
loop_
_entity_poly.entity_id
_entity_poly.type
_entity_poly.pdbx_seq_one_letter_code
_entity_poly.pdbx_strand_id
1 'polypeptide(L)'
;MACRKCNEAKGNNPIEQFLKKKPELLKKILRQAKASLKDAAAVNATRWELFRRLQSTGLPVETGTGGRTKFNRKTRGIEKHHWTDAACVGASTPEGLLLRGIKPLLVIAKGHGTRQRCRPDKYGFPKAHAPSSKFFQGFQTGDIVKADIPSGKFAGSYVGRIAIRFRPSFVLQLPAQKFDVHPKYLRTVHQADGYEYRT
;
A
#
# COMPACT_ATOMS: atom_id res chain seq x y z
N MET A 1 -23.89 -0.09 -17.16
CA MET A 1 -23.22 -0.46 -18.43
C MET A 1 -24.09 -1.44 -19.19
N ALA A 2 -24.14 -1.33 -20.52
CA ALA A 2 -24.85 -2.26 -21.40
C ALA A 2 -23.84 -3.05 -22.24
N CYS A 3 -24.23 -4.23 -22.73
CA CYS A 3 -23.43 -4.94 -23.74
C CYS A 3 -23.48 -4.20 -25.08
N ARG A 4 -22.51 -4.48 -25.97
CA ARG A 4 -22.40 -3.85 -27.29
C ARG A 4 -23.72 -3.92 -28.08
N LYS A 5 -24.31 -5.11 -28.20
CA LYS A 5 -25.56 -5.35 -28.93
C LYS A 5 -26.72 -4.50 -28.40
N CYS A 6 -26.87 -4.40 -27.07
CA CYS A 6 -27.93 -3.58 -26.47
C CYS A 6 -27.68 -2.08 -26.64
N ASN A 7 -26.41 -1.65 -26.60
CA ASN A 7 -26.05 -0.25 -26.82
C ASN A 7 -26.32 0.16 -28.27
N GLU A 8 -25.96 -0.68 -29.24
CA GLU A 8 -26.23 -0.47 -30.67
C GLU A 8 -27.74 -0.50 -30.96
N ALA A 9 -28.48 -1.48 -30.45
CA ALA A 9 -29.93 -1.59 -30.66
C ALA A 9 -30.73 -0.45 -29.99
N LYS A 10 -30.27 0.06 -28.85
CA LYS A 10 -30.87 1.26 -28.23
C LYS A 10 -30.58 2.50 -29.07
N GLY A 11 -29.34 2.64 -29.54
CA GLY A 11 -28.85 3.85 -30.19
C GLY A 11 -29.11 5.09 -29.35
N ASN A 12 -29.60 6.15 -30.00
CA ASN A 12 -29.92 7.43 -29.38
C ASN A 12 -31.31 7.48 -28.70
N ASN A 13 -32.08 6.38 -28.74
CA ASN A 13 -33.41 6.38 -28.15
C ASN A 13 -33.34 6.50 -26.61
N PRO A 14 -34.25 7.26 -25.96
CA PRO A 14 -34.38 7.29 -24.51
C PRO A 14 -34.56 5.88 -23.92
N ILE A 15 -34.02 5.64 -22.72
CA ILE A 15 -34.04 4.29 -22.12
C ILE A 15 -35.47 3.85 -21.76
N GLU A 16 -36.33 4.80 -21.45
CA GLU A 16 -37.75 4.63 -21.19
C GLU A 16 -38.49 4.12 -22.43
N GLN A 17 -38.15 4.65 -23.60
CA GLN A 17 -38.73 4.22 -24.88
C GLN A 17 -38.18 2.85 -25.30
N PHE A 18 -36.87 2.65 -25.17
CA PHE A 18 -36.21 1.39 -25.53
C PHE A 18 -36.69 0.21 -24.67
N LEU A 19 -36.97 0.44 -23.38
CA LEU A 19 -37.43 -0.59 -22.43
C LEU A 19 -38.93 -0.55 -22.15
N LYS A 20 -39.75 0.05 -23.02
CA LYS A 20 -41.21 0.15 -22.85
C LYS A 20 -41.88 -1.19 -22.56
N LYS A 21 -41.41 -2.29 -23.20
CA LYS A 21 -41.91 -3.66 -22.99
C LYS A 21 -41.25 -4.40 -21.81
N LYS A 22 -40.30 -3.77 -21.10
CA LYS A 22 -39.53 -4.35 -19.99
C LYS A 22 -39.50 -3.40 -18.77
N PRO A 23 -40.67 -3.09 -18.17
CA PRO A 23 -40.79 -2.05 -17.13
C PRO A 23 -39.97 -2.34 -15.86
N GLU A 24 -39.85 -3.60 -15.46
CA GLU A 24 -39.06 -3.97 -14.27
C GLU A 24 -37.55 -3.75 -14.48
N LEU A 25 -37.05 -4.03 -15.69
CA LEU A 25 -35.65 -3.75 -16.03
C LEU A 25 -35.39 -2.24 -16.08
N LEU A 26 -36.33 -1.46 -16.63
CA LEU A 26 -36.27 -0.01 -16.66
C LEU A 26 -36.18 0.57 -15.23
N LYS A 27 -37.08 0.16 -14.33
CA LYS A 27 -37.06 0.57 -12.91
C LYS A 27 -35.72 0.26 -12.25
N LYS A 28 -35.19 -0.95 -12.46
CA LYS A 28 -33.89 -1.37 -11.90
C LYS A 28 -32.75 -0.47 -12.38
N ILE A 29 -32.68 -0.19 -13.68
CA ILE A 29 -31.62 0.64 -14.27
C ILE A 29 -31.74 2.09 -13.79
N LEU A 30 -32.94 2.67 -13.77
CA LEU A 30 -33.16 4.03 -13.29
C LEU A 30 -32.82 4.17 -11.81
N ARG A 31 -33.17 3.18 -10.98
CA ARG A 31 -32.78 3.14 -9.57
C ARG A 31 -31.26 3.10 -9.40
N GLN A 32 -30.56 2.30 -10.21
CA GLN A 32 -29.10 2.23 -10.18
C GLN A 32 -28.45 3.53 -10.68
N ALA A 33 -29.01 4.18 -11.71
CA ALA A 33 -28.51 5.44 -12.24
C ALA A 33 -28.65 6.60 -11.24
N LYS A 34 -29.70 6.57 -10.41
CA LYS A 34 -29.93 7.53 -9.31
C LYS A 34 -29.20 7.18 -8.02
N ALA A 35 -28.54 6.02 -7.94
CA ALA A 35 -27.82 5.62 -6.74
C ALA A 35 -26.67 6.61 -6.47
N SER A 36 -26.49 7.00 -5.21
CA SER A 36 -25.44 7.94 -4.84
C SER A 36 -24.07 7.33 -5.13
N LEU A 37 -23.20 8.08 -5.81
CA LEU A 37 -21.80 7.72 -6.00
C LEU A 37 -20.95 8.21 -4.82
N LYS A 38 -21.39 7.94 -3.59
CA LYS A 38 -20.80 8.50 -2.36
C LYS A 38 -19.30 8.23 -2.26
N ASP A 39 -18.88 7.01 -2.55
CA ASP A 39 -17.47 6.63 -2.49
C ASP A 39 -16.64 7.36 -3.56
N ALA A 40 -17.15 7.48 -4.78
CA ALA A 40 -16.48 8.23 -5.83
C ALA A 40 -16.42 9.73 -5.50
N ALA A 41 -17.47 10.29 -4.89
CA ALA A 41 -17.49 11.67 -4.42
C ALA A 41 -16.44 11.91 -3.33
N ALA A 42 -16.29 10.99 -2.36
CA ALA A 42 -15.26 11.07 -1.32
C ALA A 42 -13.84 11.04 -1.92
N VAL A 43 -13.59 10.13 -2.86
CA VAL A 43 -12.30 10.05 -3.58
C VAL A 43 -12.04 11.34 -4.38
N ASN A 44 -13.03 11.84 -5.13
CA ASN A 44 -12.88 13.04 -5.93
C ASN A 44 -12.68 14.30 -5.08
N ALA A 45 -13.40 14.43 -3.97
CA ALA A 45 -13.21 15.52 -3.01
C ALA A 45 -11.79 15.52 -2.43
N THR A 46 -11.29 14.35 -2.03
CA THR A 46 -9.93 14.18 -1.51
C THR A 46 -8.88 14.51 -2.58
N ARG A 47 -9.09 14.08 -3.83
CA ARG A 47 -8.20 14.40 -4.97
C ARG A 47 -8.12 15.90 -5.22
N TRP A 48 -9.26 16.59 -5.21
CA TRP A 48 -9.29 18.04 -5.43
C TRP A 48 -8.66 18.81 -4.27
N GLU A 49 -8.88 18.38 -3.04
CA GLU A 49 -8.23 19.00 -1.88
C GLU A 49 -6.71 18.81 -1.92
N LEU A 50 -6.24 17.60 -2.24
CA LEU A 50 -4.81 17.34 -2.43
C LEU A 50 -4.23 18.25 -3.52
N PHE A 51 -4.90 18.36 -4.66
CA PHE A 51 -4.46 19.22 -5.75
C PHE A 51 -4.35 20.69 -5.32
N ARG A 52 -5.36 21.23 -4.64
CA ARG A 52 -5.33 22.61 -4.12
C ARG A 52 -4.17 22.82 -3.15
N ARG A 53 -3.92 21.86 -2.25
CA ARG A 53 -2.79 21.94 -1.31
C ARG A 53 -1.45 21.91 -2.03
N LEU A 54 -1.29 21.05 -3.04
CA LEU A 54 -0.07 21.02 -3.85
C LEU A 54 0.12 22.35 -4.60
N GLN A 55 -0.93 22.90 -5.20
CA GLN A 55 -0.85 24.21 -5.87
C GLN A 55 -0.47 25.34 -4.90
N SER A 56 -0.96 25.29 -3.65
CA SER A 56 -0.63 26.31 -2.64
C SER A 56 0.85 26.35 -2.25
N THR A 57 1.63 25.33 -2.60
CA THR A 57 3.10 25.34 -2.38
C THR A 57 3.84 26.28 -3.32
N GLY A 58 3.19 26.77 -4.39
CA GLY A 58 3.82 27.60 -5.43
C GLY A 58 4.69 26.83 -6.42
N LEU A 59 4.87 25.51 -6.24
CA LEU A 59 5.59 24.67 -7.17
C LEU A 59 4.74 24.35 -8.42
N PRO A 60 5.36 24.14 -9.60
CA PRO A 60 4.64 23.64 -10.77
C PRO A 60 3.98 22.28 -10.47
N VAL A 61 2.65 22.21 -10.59
CA VAL A 61 1.88 20.99 -10.37
C VAL A 61 1.24 20.55 -11.68
N GLU A 62 1.56 19.34 -12.11
CA GLU A 62 0.87 18.66 -13.20
C GLU A 62 0.03 17.50 -12.66
N THR A 63 -1.12 17.25 -13.30
CA THR A 63 -1.92 16.06 -13.03
C THR A 63 -2.09 15.21 -14.28
N GLY A 64 -2.22 13.90 -14.10
CA GLY A 64 -2.43 12.96 -15.19
C GLY A 64 -3.58 12.00 -14.91
N THR A 65 -4.16 11.44 -15.96
CA THR A 65 -5.11 10.33 -15.84
C THR A 65 -4.36 9.00 -15.78
N GLY A 66 -5.00 7.97 -15.21
CA GLY A 66 -4.48 6.60 -15.29
C GLY A 66 -4.32 6.12 -16.74
N GLY A 67 -5.18 6.60 -17.65
CA GLY A 67 -5.08 6.36 -19.09
C GLY A 67 -3.81 6.96 -19.70
N ARG A 68 -3.50 8.22 -19.40
CA ARG A 68 -2.26 8.90 -19.83
C ARG A 68 -1.03 8.17 -19.31
N THR A 69 -1.03 7.80 -18.03
CA THR A 69 0.09 7.05 -17.41
C THR A 69 0.32 5.72 -18.11
N LYS A 70 -0.76 4.97 -18.39
CA LYS A 70 -0.69 3.72 -19.15
C LYS A 70 -0.17 3.93 -20.56
N PHE A 71 -0.63 4.97 -21.25
CA PHE A 71 -0.19 5.33 -22.60
C PHE A 71 1.32 5.63 -22.61
N ASN A 72 1.78 6.55 -21.76
CA ASN A 72 3.19 6.95 -21.67
C ASN A 72 4.11 5.75 -21.43
N ARG A 73 3.73 4.90 -20.47
CA ARG A 73 4.46 3.67 -20.14
C ARG A 73 4.54 2.72 -21.34
N LYS A 74 3.42 2.50 -22.04
CA LYS A 74 3.36 1.59 -23.20
C LYS A 74 4.13 2.12 -24.41
N THR A 75 4.03 3.41 -24.72
CA THR A 75 4.78 4.04 -25.83
C THR A 75 6.30 3.96 -25.63
N ARG A 76 6.77 3.83 -24.38
CA ARG A 76 8.20 3.76 -24.02
C ARG A 76 8.70 2.34 -23.76
N GLY A 77 7.85 1.33 -23.93
CA GLY A 77 8.21 -0.06 -23.65
C GLY A 77 8.52 -0.35 -22.17
N ILE A 78 8.01 0.46 -21.24
CA ILE A 78 8.30 0.33 -19.81
C ILE A 78 7.33 -0.67 -19.17
N GLU A 79 7.83 -1.56 -18.31
CA GLU A 79 7.00 -2.51 -17.56
C GLU A 79 6.25 -1.85 -16.40
N LYS A 80 5.11 -2.44 -16.02
CA LYS A 80 4.24 -1.89 -14.98
C LYS A 80 4.77 -2.22 -13.58
N HIS A 81 5.26 -1.19 -12.89
CA HIS A 81 5.56 -1.17 -11.47
C HIS A 81 5.05 0.14 -10.85
N HIS A 82 4.90 0.20 -9.53
CA HIS A 82 4.45 1.42 -8.86
C HIS A 82 5.35 2.63 -9.13
N TRP A 83 6.67 2.42 -9.12
CA TRP A 83 7.65 3.48 -9.33
C TRP A 83 7.75 3.91 -10.81
N THR A 84 7.57 2.99 -11.76
CA THR A 84 7.53 3.33 -13.19
C THR A 84 6.25 4.06 -13.56
N ASP A 85 5.12 3.73 -12.91
CA ASP A 85 3.87 4.47 -13.07
C ASP A 85 4.03 5.92 -12.61
N ALA A 86 4.71 6.15 -11.48
CA ALA A 86 5.03 7.49 -10.99
C ALA A 86 5.90 8.29 -11.98
N ALA A 87 6.90 7.65 -12.60
CA ALA A 87 7.75 8.28 -13.61
C ALA A 87 7.03 8.59 -14.94
N CYS A 88 5.90 7.93 -15.21
CA CYS A 88 5.12 8.09 -16.45
C CYS A 88 3.88 8.99 -16.29
N VAL A 89 3.76 9.75 -15.19
CA VAL A 89 2.61 10.63 -14.94
C VAL A 89 2.71 11.90 -15.77
N GLY A 90 1.57 12.35 -16.29
CA GLY A 90 1.43 13.67 -16.90
C GLY A 90 1.69 13.69 -18.41
N ALA A 91 1.49 14.86 -19.02
CA ALA A 91 1.89 15.13 -20.39
C ALA A 91 3.38 15.53 -20.48
N SER A 92 3.98 16.04 -19.41
CA SER A 92 5.39 16.42 -19.35
C SER A 92 6.38 15.25 -19.36
N THR A 93 5.91 14.00 -19.33
CA THR A 93 6.78 12.81 -19.39
C THR A 93 7.67 12.87 -20.65
N PRO A 94 9.01 12.92 -20.52
CA PRO A 94 9.95 13.00 -21.65
C PRO A 94 9.86 11.76 -22.56
N GLU A 95 10.24 11.87 -23.83
CA GLU A 95 10.20 10.74 -24.79
C GLU A 95 11.01 9.53 -24.32
N GLY A 96 12.16 9.75 -23.69
CA GLY A 96 13.00 8.72 -23.08
C GLY A 96 13.12 8.87 -21.57
N LEU A 97 13.12 7.74 -20.85
CA LEU A 97 13.42 7.69 -19.41
C LEU A 97 14.63 6.77 -19.16
N LEU A 98 15.64 7.28 -18.46
CA LEU A 98 16.83 6.51 -18.09
C LEU A 98 16.56 5.67 -16.84
N LEU A 99 16.04 4.46 -17.04
CA LEU A 99 15.64 3.57 -15.96
C LEU A 99 16.69 2.51 -15.58
N ARG A 100 17.77 2.39 -16.38
CA ARG A 100 18.79 1.35 -16.20
C ARG A 100 19.54 1.57 -14.89
N GLY A 101 19.61 0.52 -14.06
CA GLY A 101 20.33 0.56 -12.78
C GLY A 101 19.54 1.18 -11.62
N ILE A 102 18.31 1.65 -11.85
CA ILE A 102 17.46 2.13 -10.76
C ILE A 102 17.07 0.96 -9.85
N LYS A 103 17.42 1.09 -8.57
CA LYS A 103 17.01 0.17 -7.49
C LYS A 103 16.06 0.92 -6.57
N PRO A 104 14.74 0.76 -6.74
CA PRO A 104 13.79 1.48 -5.90
C PRO A 104 13.85 0.95 -4.46
N LEU A 105 13.68 1.84 -3.49
CA LEU A 105 13.42 1.44 -2.12
C LEU A 105 12.02 0.80 -2.06
N LEU A 106 11.96 -0.49 -1.75
CA LEU A 106 10.72 -1.21 -1.55
C LEU A 106 10.23 -0.97 -0.11
N VAL A 107 9.06 -0.36 -0.01
CA VAL A 107 8.41 -0.05 1.26
C VAL A 107 7.14 -0.90 1.40
N ILE A 108 7.05 -1.68 2.48
CA ILE A 108 5.89 -2.53 2.76
C ILE A 108 5.25 -2.06 4.06
N ALA A 109 3.95 -1.76 4.03
CA ALA A 109 3.19 -1.45 5.24
C ALA A 109 3.04 -2.72 6.12
N LYS A 110 3.58 -2.68 7.33
CA LYS A 110 3.47 -3.74 8.35
C LYS A 110 2.47 -3.37 9.47
N GLY A 111 2.09 -2.10 9.56
CA GLY A 111 1.20 -1.58 10.60
C GLY A 111 1.87 -1.41 11.96
N HIS A 112 1.13 -0.87 12.92
CA HIS A 112 1.63 -0.47 14.25
C HIS A 112 1.33 -1.50 15.36
N GLY A 113 1.28 -2.78 15.00
CA GLY A 113 0.92 -3.89 15.89
C GLY A 113 -0.59 -4.06 16.10
N THR A 114 -0.96 -5.01 16.95
CA THR A 114 -2.36 -5.31 17.28
C THR A 114 -2.74 -4.75 18.65
N ARG A 115 -3.95 -4.20 18.77
CA ARG A 115 -4.54 -3.80 20.07
C ARG A 115 -5.08 -5.01 20.84
N GLN A 116 -5.28 -6.15 20.18
CA GLN A 116 -5.76 -7.36 20.84
C GLN A 116 -4.67 -7.91 21.76
N ARG A 117 -4.95 -7.89 23.07
CA ARG A 117 -3.99 -8.31 24.11
C ARG A 117 -4.23 -9.72 24.61
N CYS A 118 -5.43 -10.25 24.42
CA CYS A 118 -5.77 -11.64 24.74
C CYS A 118 -5.72 -12.47 23.45
N ARG A 119 -5.01 -13.60 23.49
CA ARG A 119 -5.08 -14.64 22.45
C ARG A 119 -6.12 -15.66 22.88
N PRO A 120 -7.33 -15.65 22.29
CA PRO A 120 -8.34 -16.64 22.59
C PRO A 120 -7.97 -17.99 21.93
N ASP A 121 -8.56 -19.07 22.43
CA ASP A 121 -8.63 -20.33 21.71
C ASP A 121 -9.67 -20.28 20.57
N LYS A 122 -9.88 -21.40 19.90
CA LYS A 122 -10.86 -21.51 18.79
C LYS A 122 -12.31 -21.28 19.22
N TYR A 123 -12.61 -21.30 20.51
CA TYR A 123 -13.94 -21.11 21.09
C TYR A 123 -14.13 -19.70 21.69
N GLY A 124 -13.08 -18.87 21.70
CA GLY A 124 -13.13 -17.51 22.24
C GLY A 124 -12.60 -17.38 23.68
N PHE A 125 -12.16 -18.46 24.34
CA PHE A 125 -11.69 -18.41 25.71
C PHE A 125 -10.24 -17.92 25.82
N PRO A 126 -9.89 -17.06 26.79
CA PRO A 126 -8.52 -16.58 26.98
C PRO A 126 -7.50 -17.71 27.20
N LYS A 127 -6.48 -17.79 26.32
CA LYS A 127 -5.37 -18.77 26.45
C LYS A 127 -4.04 -18.13 26.84
N ALA A 128 -3.78 -16.90 26.38
CA ALA A 128 -2.56 -16.18 26.69
C ALA A 128 -2.74 -14.67 26.60
N HIS A 129 -1.94 -13.93 27.37
CA HIS A 129 -1.94 -12.48 27.36
C HIS A 129 -0.61 -11.92 26.82
N ALA A 130 -0.70 -10.95 25.91
CA ALA A 130 0.44 -10.18 25.45
C ALA A 130 0.79 -9.09 26.50
N PRO A 131 2.08 -8.84 26.79
CA PRO A 131 2.52 -7.82 27.76
C PRO A 131 2.08 -6.39 27.42
N SER A 132 1.66 -5.58 28.41
CA SER A 132 1.19 -4.18 28.28
C SER A 132 2.22 -3.28 27.64
N SER A 133 3.47 -3.39 28.09
CA SER A 133 4.58 -2.63 27.56
C SER A 133 4.79 -2.90 26.06
N LYS A 134 5.18 -1.86 25.34
CA LYS A 134 5.62 -1.93 23.93
C LYS A 134 7.13 -2.11 23.79
N PHE A 135 7.88 -1.73 24.82
CA PHE A 135 9.34 -1.66 24.78
C PHE A 135 9.97 -2.60 25.80
N PHE A 136 11.12 -3.15 25.44
CA PHE A 136 11.98 -3.91 26.35
C PHE A 136 13.45 -3.60 26.04
N GLN A 137 14.22 -3.21 27.06
CA GLN A 137 15.63 -2.80 26.93
C GLN A 137 15.88 -1.74 25.84
N GLY A 138 14.95 -0.80 25.66
CA GLY A 138 15.06 0.29 24.68
C GLY A 138 14.63 -0.06 23.26
N PHE A 139 14.16 -1.28 23.01
CA PHE A 139 13.72 -1.74 21.68
C PHE A 139 12.22 -2.06 21.66
N GLN A 140 11.61 -1.99 20.49
CA GLN A 140 10.26 -2.47 20.21
C GLN A 140 10.21 -3.37 18.97
N THR A 141 9.16 -4.18 18.86
CA THR A 141 8.94 -5.00 17.66
C THR A 141 8.73 -4.10 16.46
N GLY A 142 9.57 -4.30 15.45
CA GLY A 142 9.55 -3.56 14.21
C GLY A 142 10.70 -2.59 14.02
N ASP A 143 11.52 -2.36 15.05
CA ASP A 143 12.75 -1.60 14.89
C ASP A 143 13.66 -2.31 13.89
N ILE A 144 14.41 -1.53 13.11
CA ILE A 144 15.50 -2.01 12.26
C ILE A 144 16.79 -1.76 13.04
N VAL A 145 17.57 -2.82 13.23
CA VAL A 145 18.79 -2.79 14.02
C VAL A 145 19.95 -3.29 13.20
N LYS A 146 21.14 -2.80 13.55
CA LYS A 146 22.41 -3.43 13.23
C LYS A 146 22.76 -4.38 14.36
N ALA A 147 23.02 -5.64 14.03
CA ALA A 147 23.46 -6.67 14.96
C ALA A 147 24.92 -7.02 14.67
N ASP A 148 25.81 -6.82 15.64
CA ASP A 148 27.24 -7.16 15.52
C ASP A 148 27.57 -8.27 16.53
N ILE A 149 27.61 -9.51 16.05
CA ILE A 149 27.73 -10.72 16.87
C ILE A 149 29.18 -11.24 16.79
N PRO A 150 29.90 -11.29 17.93
CA PRO A 150 31.34 -11.55 17.91
C PRO A 150 31.72 -13.02 17.66
N SER A 151 30.90 -13.97 18.10
CA SER A 151 31.21 -15.40 18.02
C SER A 151 29.97 -16.29 18.05
N GLY A 152 30.16 -17.58 17.74
CA GLY A 152 29.11 -18.59 17.72
C GLY A 152 28.50 -18.83 16.33
N LYS A 153 27.41 -19.61 16.30
CA LYS A 153 26.75 -20.06 15.04
C LYS A 153 26.35 -18.92 14.10
N PHE A 154 25.98 -17.77 14.65
CA PHE A 154 25.52 -16.59 13.91
C PHE A 154 26.50 -15.41 14.06
N ALA A 155 27.80 -15.68 14.18
CA ALA A 155 28.82 -14.62 14.20
C ALA A 155 28.79 -13.82 12.90
N GLY A 156 28.89 -12.49 13.01
CA GLY A 156 28.85 -11.58 11.86
C GLY A 156 28.07 -10.30 12.12
N SER A 157 28.03 -9.45 11.09
CA SER A 157 27.28 -8.19 11.07
C SER A 157 26.04 -8.30 10.20
N TYR A 158 24.89 -7.94 10.76
CA TYR A 158 23.60 -8.02 10.09
C TYR A 158 22.82 -6.72 10.25
N VAL A 159 21.96 -6.42 9.28
CA VAL A 159 20.94 -5.37 9.40
C VAL A 159 19.59 -6.00 9.12
N GLY A 160 18.65 -5.84 10.05
CA GLY A 160 17.37 -6.49 9.93
C GLY A 160 16.34 -5.95 10.92
N ARG A 161 15.09 -6.31 10.65
CA ARG A 161 13.95 -5.96 11.52
C ARG A 161 13.91 -6.94 12.69
N ILE A 162 13.65 -6.44 13.90
CA ILE A 162 13.51 -7.30 15.08
C ILE A 162 12.05 -7.50 15.51
N ALA A 163 11.78 -8.66 16.09
CA ALA A 163 10.63 -8.86 16.97
C ALA A 163 11.13 -9.09 18.39
N ILE A 164 10.75 -8.20 19.30
CA ILE A 164 11.18 -8.28 20.69
C ILE A 164 10.45 -9.41 21.41
N ARG A 165 11.06 -9.89 22.48
CA ARG A 165 10.42 -10.68 23.51
C ARG A 165 10.69 -9.96 24.83
N PHE A 166 9.84 -10.15 25.84
CA PHE A 166 10.06 -9.57 27.18
C PHE A 166 11.10 -10.39 27.97
N ARG A 167 12.24 -10.63 27.32
CA ARG A 167 13.43 -11.34 27.79
C ARG A 167 14.60 -10.94 26.86
N PRO A 168 15.87 -11.04 27.28
CA PRO A 168 17.01 -10.59 26.50
C PRO A 168 17.39 -11.54 25.34
N SER A 169 16.42 -11.81 24.46
CA SER A 169 16.51 -12.67 23.29
C SER A 169 15.44 -12.24 22.29
N PHE A 170 15.85 -11.51 21.26
CA PHE A 170 14.98 -10.97 20.22
C PHE A 170 15.12 -11.76 18.93
N VAL A 171 14.06 -11.87 18.15
CA VAL A 171 14.13 -12.49 16.82
C VAL A 171 14.62 -11.45 15.84
N LEU A 172 15.80 -11.65 15.25
CA LEU A 172 16.26 -10.90 14.10
C LEU A 172 15.73 -11.55 12.82
N GLN A 173 15.07 -10.76 11.98
CA GLN A 173 14.50 -11.20 10.70
C GLN A 173 15.39 -10.73 9.56
N LEU A 174 15.91 -11.69 8.79
CA LEU A 174 16.64 -11.47 7.54
C LEU A 174 15.84 -12.08 6.38
N PRO A 175 16.14 -11.70 5.12
CA PRO A 175 15.41 -12.24 3.96
C PRO A 175 15.44 -13.78 3.87
N ALA A 176 16.57 -14.40 4.19
CA ALA A 176 16.77 -15.85 4.05
C ALA A 176 16.53 -16.65 5.34
N GLN A 177 16.62 -16.02 6.51
CA GLN A 177 16.54 -16.72 7.79
C GLN A 177 16.10 -15.81 8.93
N LYS A 178 15.71 -16.43 10.04
CA LYS A 178 15.45 -15.75 11.31
C LYS A 178 16.16 -16.48 12.43
N PHE A 179 16.71 -15.74 13.38
CA PHE A 179 17.37 -16.32 14.55
C PHE A 179 17.25 -15.39 15.76
N ASP A 180 17.53 -15.94 16.94
CA ASP A 180 17.47 -15.19 18.19
C ASP A 180 18.83 -14.52 18.48
N VAL A 181 18.79 -13.25 18.88
CA VAL A 181 19.97 -12.43 19.19
C VAL A 181 19.78 -11.68 20.51
N HIS A 182 20.86 -11.57 21.29
CA HIS A 182 20.84 -10.83 22.54
C HIS A 182 20.88 -9.31 22.26
N PRO A 183 20.03 -8.49 22.90
CA PRO A 183 19.94 -7.04 22.68
C PRO A 183 21.26 -6.27 22.87
N LYS A 184 22.16 -6.74 23.75
CA LYS A 184 23.51 -6.16 23.92
C LYS A 184 24.34 -6.06 22.63
N TYR A 185 24.04 -6.88 21.61
CA TYR A 185 24.72 -6.85 20.31
C TYR A 185 24.00 -5.98 19.28
N LEU A 186 22.90 -5.32 19.67
CA LEU A 186 22.04 -4.56 18.77
C LEU A 186 22.26 -3.06 18.92
N ARG A 187 22.21 -2.36 17.79
CA ARG A 187 22.14 -0.90 17.72
C ARG A 187 20.99 -0.52 16.81
N THR A 188 20.09 0.34 17.28
CA THR A 188 18.96 0.83 16.49
C THR A 188 19.45 1.66 15.31
N VAL A 189 19.02 1.31 14.11
CA VAL A 189 19.25 2.06 12.87
C VAL A 189 18.02 2.90 12.54
N HIS A 190 16.82 2.32 12.71
CA HIS A 190 15.55 2.99 12.47
C HIS A 190 14.49 2.48 13.44
N GLN A 191 13.69 3.39 14.00
CA GLN A 191 12.60 3.03 14.91
C GLN A 191 11.38 2.54 14.14
N ALA A 192 10.59 1.66 14.76
CA ALA A 192 9.37 1.13 14.15
C ALA A 192 8.38 2.24 13.82
N ASP A 193 8.12 2.43 12.52
CA ASP A 193 7.21 3.45 11.96
C ASP A 193 6.00 2.83 11.23
N GLY A 194 5.82 1.52 11.37
CA GLY A 194 4.76 0.77 10.69
C GLY A 194 5.12 0.31 9.28
N TYR A 195 6.33 0.58 8.79
CA TYR A 195 6.80 0.16 7.48
C TYR A 195 8.04 -0.74 7.58
N GLU A 196 8.24 -1.55 6.57
CA GLU A 196 9.45 -2.34 6.33
C GLU A 196 10.12 -1.84 5.05
N TYR A 197 11.44 -1.71 5.10
CA TYR A 197 12.25 -1.13 4.04
C TYR A 197 13.20 -2.20 3.48
N ARG A 198 13.26 -2.33 2.16
CA ARG A 198 14.17 -3.23 1.45
C ARG A 198 14.70 -2.55 0.20
N THR A 199 15.95 -2.83 -0.16
CA THR A 199 16.60 -2.37 -1.40
C THR A 199 16.77 -3.49 -2.39
#